data_AF-A0A432U8G6-F1
#
_entry.id   AF-A0A432U8G6-F1
#
_cell.length_a   1.000
_cell.length_b   1.000
_cell.length_c   1.000
_cell.angle_alpha   90.00
_cell.angle_beta   90.00
_cell.angle_gamma   90.00
#
_symmetry.space_group_name_H-M   'P 1'
#
loop_
_entity.id
_entity.type
_entity.pdbx_description
1 polymer ?
#
loop_
_entity_poly.entity_id
_entity_poly.type
_entity_poly.pdbx_seq_one_letter_code
_entity_poly.pdbx_strand_id
1 'polypeptide(L)' 'KQVAGRTGGSLGSGGMYTKVLAAKKAAESNTTTVIASGRAPDVLTRLANGEHVGTLITC' A
#
# COMPACT_ATOMS: atom_id res chain seq x y z
N LYS A 1 11.17 15.23 -3.71
CA LYS A 1 10.04 15.12 -2.76
C LYS A 1 10.02 13.69 -2.21
N GLN A 2 10.41 13.48 -0.95
CA GLN A 2 10.41 12.15 -0.32
C GLN A 2 9.02 11.88 0.24
N VAL A 3 8.31 10.90 -0.31
CA VAL A 3 7.09 10.33 0.24
C VAL A 3 7.45 8.96 0.79
N ALA A 4 7.21 8.73 2.09
CA ALA A 4 7.54 7.54 2.88
C ALA A 4 8.88 7.58 3.68
N GLY A 5 8.78 7.84 4.98
CA GLY A 5 9.89 7.70 5.93
C GLY A 5 10.26 6.22 6.20
N ARG A 6 11.52 5.99 6.60
CA ARG A 6 12.10 4.68 6.95
C ARG A 6 11.65 4.14 8.33
N THR A 7 10.50 4.55 8.85
CA THR A 7 10.02 4.07 10.15
C THR A 7 9.36 2.71 9.97
N GLY A 8 10.08 1.64 10.36
CA GLY A 8 9.56 0.27 10.41
C GLY A 8 8.36 0.16 11.35
N GLY A 9 7.36 -0.61 10.95
CA GLY A 9 6.17 -0.87 11.77
C GLY A 9 6.25 -2.25 12.44
N SER A 10 5.36 -2.51 13.41
CA SER A 10 5.33 -3.77 14.19
C SER A 10 5.20 -5.05 13.36
N LEU A 11 4.72 -4.95 12.11
CA LEU A 11 4.49 -6.07 11.20
C LEU A 11 5.59 -6.21 10.12
N GLY A 12 6.62 -5.37 10.11
CA GLY A 12 7.71 -5.46 9.14
C GLY A 12 8.74 -4.33 9.25
N SER A 13 10.01 -4.69 9.12
CA SER A 13 11.18 -3.81 9.29
C SER A 13 11.32 -2.70 8.24
N GLY A 14 10.65 -2.80 7.09
CA GLY A 14 10.87 -1.94 5.92
C GLY A 14 10.11 -0.60 5.86
N GLY A 15 9.22 -0.33 6.82
CA GLY A 15 8.48 0.94 6.90
C GLY A 15 7.57 1.20 5.70
N MET A 16 7.29 2.47 5.39
CA MET A 16 6.44 2.84 4.25
C MET A 16 7.22 2.81 2.93
N TYR A 17 8.53 3.06 2.97
CA TYR A 17 9.39 3.08 1.78
C TYR A 17 9.39 1.74 1.04
N THR A 18 9.52 0.62 1.77
CA THR A 18 9.49 -0.71 1.13
C THR A 18 8.11 -1.08 0.58
N LYS A 19 7.01 -0.59 1.17
CA LYS A 19 5.66 -0.81 0.64
C LYS A 19 5.46 -0.13 -0.70
N VAL A 20 5.97 1.10 -0.84
CA VAL A 20 5.95 1.83 -2.13
C VAL A 20 6.83 1.13 -3.16
N LEU A 21 8.02 0.65 -2.78
CA LEU A 21 8.88 -0.13 -3.70
C LEU A 21 8.22 -1.44 -4.16
N ALA A 22 7.60 -2.17 -3.24
CA ALA A 22 6.87 -3.40 -3.58
C ALA A 22 5.70 -3.10 -4.54
N ALA A 23 4.93 -2.04 -4.28
CA ALA A 23 3.83 -1.63 -5.14
C ALA A 23 4.32 -1.16 -6.52
N LYS A 24 5.45 -0.44 -6.59
CA LYS A 24 6.09 -0.09 -7.87
C LYS A 24 6.46 -1.34 -8.66
N LYS A 25 7.08 -2.33 -8.02
CA LYS A 25 7.44 -3.60 -8.65
C LYS A 25 6.21 -4.39 -9.14
N ALA A 26 5.11 -4.34 -8.40
CA ALA A 26 3.85 -4.95 -8.83
C ALA A 26 3.24 -4.20 -10.03
N ALA A 27 3.33 -2.86 -10.06
CA ALA A 27 2.90 -2.07 -11.21
C ALA A 27 3.73 -2.38 -12.47
N GLU A 28 5.03 -2.64 -12.35
CA GLU A 28 5.84 -3.14 -13.48
C GLU A 28 5.32 -4.46 -14.07
N SER A 29 4.50 -5.21 -13.31
CA SER A 29 3.86 -6.46 -13.72
C SER A 29 2.39 -6.28 -14.15
N ASN A 30 1.96 -5.07 -14.52
CA ASN A 30 0.56 -4.75 -14.87
C ASN A 30 -0.45 -5.08 -13.75
N THR A 31 0.00 -5.09 -12.50
CA THR A 31 -0.83 -5.45 -11.34
C THR A 31 -1.26 -4.21 -10.57
N THR A 32 -2.57 -4.03 -10.40
CA THR A 32 -3.11 -2.96 -9.56
C THR A 32 -2.80 -3.24 -8.10
N THR A 33 -2.19 -2.27 -7.41
CA THR A 33 -1.81 -2.40 -6.00
C THR A 33 -2.45 -1.30 -5.17
N VAL A 34 -2.99 -1.65 -4.01
CA VAL A 34 -3.50 -0.67 -3.04
C VAL A 34 -2.73 -0.76 -1.74
N ILE A 35 -2.25 0.38 -1.26
CA ILE A 35 -1.67 0.51 0.08
C ILE A 35 -2.71 1.14 1.00
N ALA A 36 -3.24 0.35 1.93
CA ALA A 36 -4.22 0.81 2.92
C ALA A 36 -3.73 0.62 4.36
N SER A 37 -4.28 1.40 5.29
CA SER A 37 -3.98 1.26 6.71
C SER A 37 -4.72 0.06 7.31
N GLY A 38 -3.99 -0.92 7.83
CA GLY A 38 -4.59 -2.08 8.50
C GLY A 38 -5.31 -1.76 9.81
N ARG A 39 -5.21 -0.51 10.31
CA ARG A 39 -5.99 -0.03 11.46
C ARG A 39 -7.38 0.47 11.07
N ALA A 40 -7.65 0.63 9.77
CA ALA A 40 -8.96 1.03 9.30
C ALA A 40 -9.95 -0.15 9.44
N PRO A 41 -11.18 0.09 9.93
CA PRO A 41 -12.19 -0.95 10.04
C PRO A 41 -12.56 -1.48 8.65
N ASP A 42 -12.75 -2.80 8.57
CA ASP A 42 -13.25 -3.52 7.40
C ASP A 42 -12.49 -3.24 6.09
N VAL A 43 -11.19 -2.91 6.20
CA VAL A 43 -10.41 -2.41 5.06
C VAL A 43 -10.39 -3.37 3.87
N LEU A 44 -10.33 -4.68 4.09
CA LEU A 44 -10.33 -5.67 3.01
C LEU A 44 -11.69 -5.77 2.31
N THR A 45 -12.78 -5.76 3.06
CA THR A 45 -14.15 -5.79 2.51
C THR A 45 -14.44 -4.52 1.71
N ARG A 46 -14.02 -3.36 2.22
CA ARG A 46 -14.16 -2.07 1.54
C ARG A 46 -13.40 -2.03 0.22
N LEU A 47 -12.16 -2.53 0.21
CA LEU A 47 -11.38 -2.69 -1.01
C LEU A 47 -12.03 -3.66 -2.00
N ALA A 48 -12.56 -4.79 -1.52
CA ALA A 48 -13.28 -5.76 -2.36
C ALA A 48 -14.55 -5.16 -2.99
N ASN A 49 -15.20 -4.22 -2.31
CA ASN A 49 -16.35 -3.46 -2.82
C ASN A 49 -15.96 -2.33 -3.79
N GLY A 50 -14.67 -2.16 -4.10
CA GLY A 50 -14.18 -1.11 -5.00
C GLY A 50 -14.09 0.27 -4.35
N GLU A 51 -14.15 0.37 -3.03
CA GLU A 51 -14.02 1.65 -2.33
C GLU A 51 -12.55 2.13 -2.39
N HIS A 52 -12.37 3.42 -2.71
CA HIS A 52 -11.04 4.03 -2.79
C HIS A 52 -10.49 4.33 -1.39
N VAL A 53 -9.95 3.30 -0.74
CA VAL A 53 -9.34 3.41 0.60
C VAL A 53 -7.81 3.35 0.50
N GLY A 54 -7.13 4.38 1.01
CA GLY A 54 -5.67 4.45 1.02
C GLY A 54 -5.10 5.02 -0.28
N THR A 55 -4.05 4.39 -0.81
CA THR A 55 -3.36 4.85 -2.02
C THR A 55 -3.37 3.76 -3.08
N LEU A 56 -4.02 4.04 -4.21
CA LEU A 56 -4.02 3.20 -5.40
C LEU A 56 -2.76 3.47 -6.24
N ILE A 57 -2.09 2.40 -6.64
CA ILE A 57 -0.93 2.40 -7.52
C ILE A 57 -1.29 1.50 -8.70
N THR A 58 -1.36 2.12 -9.88
CA THR A 58 -1.66 1.47 -11.16
C THR A 58 -0.56 1.79 -12.17
N CYS A 59 -0.54 1.03 -13.25
CA CYS A 59 0.45 1.06 -14.33
C CYS A 59 -0.01 2.02 -15.43
#